data_AF-A0AA39C389-F1
#
_entry.id   AF-A0AA39C389-F1
#
_cell.length_a   1.000
_cell.length_b   1.000
_cell.length_c   1.000
_cell.angle_alpha   90.00
_cell.angle_beta   90.00
_cell.angle_gamma   90.00
#
_symmetry.space_group_name_H-M   'P 1'
#
loop_
_entity.id
_entity.type
_entity.pdbx_description
1 polymer ?
#
loop_
_entity_poly.entity_id
_entity_poly.type
_entity_poly.pdbx_seq_one_letter_code
_entity_poly.pdbx_strand_id
1 'polypeptide(L)'
;MQKRRKWLENEATSIDEILSTYTQLKNIELLLFEFYNLKNLTKENVCTRISSMFRTLGNYFNIEINNENSKITIIKNLCDTLLKRKPKDTDMLFTIEQTNSLKDLIPAQGESPRSVIFQNSSGEIVGALLIADQNSMKIENPSMEKIVASLLAAYYVFHTHFPKPYRNILEYFDHKIIGADVKKNQVLQKFLRATKNCTA
;
A
#
# COMPACT_ATOMS: atom_id res chain seq x y z
N MET A 1 12.99 -13.24 -15.43
CA MET A 1 12.47 -11.88 -15.16
C MET A 1 12.55 -10.92 -16.35
N GLN A 2 13.64 -10.87 -17.12
CA GLN A 2 13.85 -9.85 -18.17
C GLN A 2 12.79 -9.87 -19.30
N LYS A 3 12.35 -11.05 -19.76
CA LYS A 3 11.27 -11.19 -20.76
C LYS A 3 9.94 -10.59 -20.28
N ARG A 4 9.49 -10.95 -19.07
CA ARG A 4 8.26 -10.38 -18.47
C ARG A 4 8.33 -8.87 -18.34
N ARG A 5 9.43 -8.33 -17.83
CA ARG A 5 9.58 -6.88 -17.66
C ARG A 5 9.53 -6.12 -18.98
N LYS A 6 10.20 -6.64 -20.01
CA LYS A 6 10.12 -6.07 -21.35
C LYS A 6 8.69 -6.09 -21.89
N TRP A 7 7.95 -7.17 -21.66
CA TRP A 7 6.54 -7.25 -22.05
C TRP A 7 5.68 -6.24 -21.27
N LEU A 8 5.85 -6.11 -19.96
CA LEU A 8 5.14 -5.12 -19.14
C LEU A 8 5.38 -3.67 -19.60
N GLU A 9 6.61 -3.35 -19.98
CA GLU A 9 6.99 -1.99 -20.38
C GLU A 9 6.55 -1.63 -21.82
N ASN A 10 6.33 -2.62 -22.69
CA ASN A 10 6.11 -2.38 -24.13
C ASN A 10 4.76 -2.88 -24.68
N GLU A 11 4.10 -3.82 -24.00
CA GLU A 11 2.95 -4.57 -24.54
C GLU A 11 1.74 -4.54 -23.62
N ALA A 12 1.93 -4.61 -22.29
CA ALA A 12 0.81 -4.63 -21.35
C ALA A 12 0.03 -3.31 -21.32
N THR A 13 -1.29 -3.38 -21.46
CA THR A 13 -2.18 -2.21 -21.48
C THR A 13 -3.00 -2.04 -20.20
N SER A 14 -3.15 -3.10 -19.40
CA SER A 14 -3.91 -3.11 -18.14
C SER A 14 -3.37 -4.14 -17.14
N ILE A 15 -3.72 -4.00 -15.86
CA ILE A 15 -3.40 -4.99 -14.83
C ILE A 15 -4.16 -6.30 -15.08
N ASP A 16 -5.39 -6.22 -15.58
CA ASP A 16 -6.15 -7.42 -15.93
C ASP A 16 -5.46 -8.28 -17.00
N GLU A 17 -4.86 -7.65 -18.01
CA GLU A 17 -4.05 -8.34 -19.03
C GLU A 17 -2.80 -8.99 -18.42
N ILE A 18 -2.14 -8.28 -17.49
CA ILE A 18 -0.98 -8.81 -16.75
C ILE A 18 -1.38 -10.03 -15.94
N LEU A 19 -2.49 -9.97 -15.22
CA LEU A 19 -2.97 -11.06 -14.36
C LEU A 19 -3.56 -12.22 -15.15
N SER A 20 -4.02 -11.99 -16.38
CA SER A 20 -4.44 -13.05 -17.30
C SER A 20 -3.23 -13.78 -17.89
N THR A 21 -2.14 -13.05 -18.15
CA THR A 21 -0.89 -13.61 -18.68
C THR A 21 -0.05 -14.29 -17.59
N TYR A 22 -0.01 -13.72 -16.39
CA TYR A 22 0.76 -14.19 -15.23
C TYR A 22 -0.16 -14.42 -14.04
N THR A 23 -1.05 -15.42 -14.16
CA THR A 23 -2.10 -15.75 -13.18
C THR A 23 -1.58 -16.00 -11.77
N GLN A 24 -0.33 -16.45 -11.63
CA GLN A 24 0.30 -16.64 -10.34
C GLN A 24 0.41 -15.33 -9.52
N LEU A 25 0.44 -14.17 -10.17
CA LEU A 25 0.48 -12.87 -9.49
C LEU A 25 -0.85 -12.51 -8.81
N LYS A 26 -1.93 -13.27 -9.03
CA LYS A 26 -3.16 -13.18 -8.22
C LYS A 26 -2.95 -13.67 -6.78
N ASN A 27 -1.86 -14.40 -6.52
CA ASN A 27 -1.45 -14.78 -5.17
C ASN A 27 -0.56 -13.68 -4.57
N ILE A 28 -0.99 -13.10 -3.44
CA ILE A 28 -0.28 -12.01 -2.76
C ILE A 28 1.14 -12.40 -2.33
N GLU A 29 1.39 -13.64 -1.91
CA GLU A 29 2.75 -14.06 -1.53
C GLU A 29 3.69 -14.07 -2.73
N LEU A 30 3.21 -14.49 -3.90
CA LEU A 30 3.99 -14.44 -5.13
C LEU A 30 4.18 -13.01 -5.62
N LEU A 31 3.16 -12.15 -5.52
CA LEU A 31 3.29 -10.72 -5.80
C LEU A 31 4.37 -10.06 -4.92
N LEU A 32 4.36 -10.35 -3.61
CA LEU A 32 5.35 -9.85 -2.65
C LEU A 32 6.75 -10.40 -2.94
N PHE A 33 6.88 -11.70 -3.21
CA PHE A 33 8.14 -12.32 -3.60
C PHE A 33 8.74 -11.64 -4.83
N GLU A 34 7.91 -11.35 -5.84
CA GLU A 34 8.31 -10.63 -7.03
C GLU A 34 8.81 -9.22 -6.72
N PHE A 35 8.10 -8.48 -5.89
CA PHE A 35 8.49 -7.15 -5.44
C PHE A 35 9.83 -7.15 -4.71
N TYR A 36 10.02 -8.10 -3.79
CA TYR A 36 11.28 -8.26 -3.05
C TYR A 36 12.45 -8.50 -3.99
N ASN A 37 12.29 -9.39 -4.97
CA ASN A 37 13.32 -9.64 -5.98
C ASN A 37 13.58 -8.41 -6.87
N LEU A 38 12.54 -7.70 -7.30
CA LEU A 38 12.66 -6.49 -8.12
C LEU A 38 13.40 -5.36 -7.41
N LYS A 39 13.26 -5.26 -6.09
CA LYS A 39 13.88 -4.21 -5.28
C LYS A 39 15.15 -4.65 -4.56
N ASN A 40 15.55 -5.92 -4.73
CA ASN A 40 16.66 -6.52 -3.99
C ASN A 40 16.50 -6.32 -2.47
N LEU A 41 15.32 -6.64 -1.96
CA LEU A 41 14.94 -6.56 -0.55
C LEU A 41 14.54 -7.94 -0.04
N THR A 42 14.54 -8.10 1.29
CA THR A 42 13.96 -9.29 1.94
C THR A 42 12.64 -8.93 2.59
N LYS A 43 11.79 -9.94 2.83
CA LYS A 43 10.54 -9.79 3.58
C LYS A 43 10.78 -9.12 4.94
N GLU A 44 11.77 -9.60 5.69
CA GLU A 44 12.14 -9.06 7.00
C GLU A 44 12.56 -7.58 6.92
N ASN A 45 13.40 -7.22 5.94
CA ASN A 45 13.82 -5.83 5.75
C ASN A 45 12.63 -4.92 5.46
N VAL A 46 11.69 -5.36 4.61
CA VAL A 46 10.48 -4.59 4.29
C VAL A 46 9.59 -4.45 5.53
N CYS A 47 9.32 -5.55 6.24
CA CYS A 47 8.52 -5.51 7.46
C CYS A 47 9.13 -4.58 8.53
N THR A 48 10.43 -4.70 8.81
CA THR A 48 11.12 -3.84 9.78
C THR A 48 11.04 -2.37 9.40
N ARG A 49 11.21 -2.04 8.11
CA ARG A 49 11.11 -0.66 7.63
C ARG A 49 9.68 -0.12 7.75
N ILE A 50 8.66 -0.93 7.47
CA ILE A 50 7.26 -0.52 7.64
C ILE A 50 6.94 -0.34 9.13
N SER A 51 7.36 -1.24 10.01
CA SER A 51 7.15 -1.07 11.45
C SER A 51 7.88 0.16 11.98
N SER A 52 9.10 0.45 11.51
CA SER A 52 9.82 1.69 11.85
C SER A 52 9.11 2.94 11.33
N MET A 53 8.52 2.87 10.14
CA MET A 53 7.68 3.94 9.58
C MET A 53 6.47 4.19 10.47
N PHE A 54 5.77 3.13 10.89
CA PHE A 54 4.65 3.24 11.82
C PHE A 54 5.07 3.92 13.12
N ARG A 55 6.18 3.51 13.75
CA ARG A 55 6.70 4.17 14.97
C ARG A 55 6.97 5.66 14.77
N THR A 56 7.62 6.02 13.66
CA THR A 56 7.89 7.43 13.33
C THR A 56 6.60 8.24 13.21
N LEU A 57 5.60 7.69 12.53
CA LEU A 57 4.30 8.34 12.37
C LEU A 57 3.48 8.35 13.66
N GLY A 58 3.57 7.30 14.48
CA GLY A 58 2.93 7.22 15.79
C GLY A 58 3.42 8.36 16.69
N ASN A 59 4.74 8.56 16.79
CA ASN A 59 5.29 9.69 17.53
C ASN A 59 4.82 11.04 16.96
N TYR A 60 4.86 11.20 15.64
CA TYR A 60 4.44 12.45 14.99
C TYR A 60 2.97 12.78 15.21
N PHE A 61 2.08 11.78 15.17
CA PHE A 61 0.64 11.95 15.39
C PHE A 61 0.23 11.79 16.86
N ASN A 62 1.17 11.59 17.77
CA ASN A 62 0.92 11.30 19.18
C ASN A 62 -0.03 10.09 19.39
N ILE A 63 0.23 8.99 18.68
CA ILE A 63 -0.52 7.73 18.75
C ILE A 63 0.41 6.62 19.23
N GLU A 64 0.07 6.01 20.36
CA GLU A 64 0.76 4.83 20.86
C GLU A 64 0.39 3.58 20.04
N ILE A 65 1.40 2.81 19.61
CA ILE A 65 1.21 1.63 18.76
C ILE A 65 1.14 0.39 19.64
N ASN A 66 -0.08 0.07 20.06
CA ASN A 66 -0.41 -1.07 20.91
C ASN A 66 -1.19 -2.17 20.17
N ASN A 67 -1.76 -1.89 18.99
CA ASN A 67 -2.48 -2.85 18.15
C ASN A 67 -2.59 -2.39 16.69
N GLU A 68 -3.23 -3.20 15.84
CA GLU A 68 -3.47 -2.88 14.42
C GLU A 68 -4.40 -1.68 14.23
N ASN A 69 -5.35 -1.44 15.14
CA ASN A 69 -6.26 -0.29 15.05
C ASN A 69 -5.51 1.05 15.20
N SER A 70 -4.47 1.09 16.04
CA SER A 70 -3.57 2.25 16.16
C SER A 70 -2.80 2.48 14.85
N LYS A 71 -2.32 1.42 14.19
CA LYS A 71 -1.68 1.51 12.86
C LYS A 71 -2.66 1.98 11.77
N ILE A 72 -3.92 1.53 11.81
CA ILE A 72 -4.98 2.00 10.90
C ILE A 72 -5.23 3.50 11.12
N THR A 73 -5.34 3.94 12.36
CA THR A 73 -5.49 5.37 12.69
C THR A 73 -4.31 6.19 12.17
N ILE A 74 -3.08 5.68 12.31
CA ILE A 74 -1.88 6.31 11.74
C ILE A 74 -1.98 6.43 10.21
N ILE A 75 -2.43 5.38 9.49
CA ILE A 75 -2.62 5.45 8.03
C ILE A 75 -3.69 6.47 7.67
N LYS A 76 -4.82 6.52 8.39
CA LYS A 76 -5.88 7.52 8.16
C LYS A 76 -5.31 8.94 8.30
N ASN A 77 -4.60 9.22 9.39
CA ASN A 77 -3.99 10.53 9.62
C ASN A 77 -2.91 10.87 8.58
N LEU A 78 -2.12 9.89 8.14
CA LEU A 78 -1.16 10.06 7.05
C LEU A 78 -1.87 10.43 5.75
N CYS A 79 -2.94 9.71 5.40
CA CYS A 79 -3.76 10.01 4.24
C CYS A 79 -4.33 11.43 4.33
N ASP A 80 -4.97 11.79 5.44
CA ASP A 80 -5.55 13.13 5.63
C ASP A 80 -4.50 14.25 5.56
N THR A 81 -3.28 13.98 6.04
CA THR A 81 -2.18 14.96 6.02
C THR A 81 -1.57 15.14 4.62
N LEU A 82 -1.38 14.05 3.88
CA LEU A 82 -0.65 14.06 2.60
C LEU A 82 -1.56 14.12 1.37
N LEU A 83 -2.85 13.88 1.52
CA LEU A 83 -3.85 14.12 0.49
C LEU A 83 -3.94 15.61 0.20
N LYS A 84 -3.60 16.00 -1.04
CA LYS A 84 -3.72 17.40 -1.45
C LYS A 84 -5.17 17.88 -1.49
N ARG A 85 -6.09 17.00 -1.92
CA ARG A 85 -7.55 17.18 -1.98
C ARG A 85 -8.20 15.81 -1.94
N LYS A 86 -9.35 15.67 -1.26
CA LYS A 86 -10.16 14.45 -1.37
C LYS A 86 -10.59 14.30 -2.83
N PRO A 87 -10.23 13.20 -3.51
CA PRO A 87 -10.66 13.00 -4.89
C PRO A 87 -12.19 12.89 -4.92
N LYS A 88 -12.82 13.55 -5.89
CA LYS A 88 -14.27 13.47 -6.11
C LYS A 88 -14.67 12.15 -6.75
N ASP A 89 -13.83 11.67 -7.68
CA ASP A 89 -14.13 10.54 -8.57
C ASP A 89 -13.03 9.45 -8.51
N THR A 90 -12.19 9.45 -7.47
CA THR A 90 -11.15 8.42 -7.29
C THR A 90 -11.36 7.74 -5.96
N ASP A 91 -11.38 6.43 -6.01
CA ASP A 91 -11.41 5.57 -4.84
C ASP A 91 -10.22 5.78 -3.91
N MET A 92 -10.47 5.73 -2.60
CA MET A 92 -9.45 5.89 -1.57
C MET A 92 -8.35 4.81 -1.67
N LEU A 93 -7.10 5.20 -1.42
CA LEU A 93 -5.95 4.29 -1.41
C LEU A 93 -6.11 3.16 -0.38
N PHE A 94 -6.71 3.50 0.76
CA PHE A 94 -7.12 2.58 1.81
C PHE A 94 -8.60 2.81 2.12
N THR A 95 -9.41 1.78 1.97
CA THR A 95 -10.80 1.75 2.43
C THR A 95 -10.88 0.88 3.67
N ILE A 96 -11.59 1.34 4.70
CA ILE A 96 -11.81 0.57 5.93
C ILE A 96 -13.31 0.29 6.04
N GLU A 97 -13.68 -0.98 6.06
CA GLU A 97 -15.06 -1.45 6.14
C GLU A 97 -15.29 -2.25 7.41
N GLN A 98 -16.46 -2.07 8.01
CA GLN A 98 -16.90 -2.83 9.16
C GLN A 98 -17.68 -4.05 8.66
N THR A 99 -17.23 -5.26 8.99
CA THR A 99 -17.95 -6.48 8.62
C THR A 99 -17.78 -7.58 9.66
N ASN A 100 -18.81 -8.41 9.77
CA ASN A 100 -18.79 -9.65 10.55
C ASN A 100 -18.53 -10.89 9.67
N SER A 101 -18.42 -10.73 8.34
CA SER A 101 -18.26 -11.84 7.38
C SER A 101 -17.51 -11.42 6.10
N LEU A 102 -16.56 -12.23 5.66
CA LEU A 102 -15.80 -12.06 4.41
C LEU A 102 -16.55 -12.55 3.16
N LYS A 103 -17.81 -12.97 3.27
CA LYS A 103 -18.54 -13.63 2.17
C LYS A 103 -19.18 -12.68 1.15
N ASP A 104 -19.32 -11.39 1.48
CA ASP A 104 -20.04 -10.41 0.64
C ASP A 104 -19.11 -9.44 -0.10
N LEU A 105 -17.88 -9.88 -0.38
CA LEU A 105 -16.82 -9.04 -0.96
C LEU A 105 -17.07 -8.78 -2.44
N ILE A 106 -17.85 -7.73 -2.74
CA ILE A 106 -18.04 -7.24 -4.11
C ILE A 106 -16.73 -6.59 -4.58
N PRO A 107 -16.19 -6.94 -5.75
CA PRO A 107 -15.01 -6.28 -6.29
C PRO A 107 -15.32 -4.81 -6.55
N ALA A 108 -14.68 -3.92 -5.80
CA ALA A 108 -14.70 -2.52 -6.11
C ALA A 108 -13.86 -2.30 -7.38
N GLN A 109 -14.44 -1.77 -8.45
CA GLN A 109 -13.72 -1.49 -9.70
C GLN A 109 -12.71 -0.35 -9.48
N GLY A 110 -11.48 -0.44 -9.96
CA GLY A 110 -10.58 0.71 -9.93
C GLY A 110 -9.27 0.49 -10.68
N GLU A 111 -8.94 1.41 -11.59
CA GLU A 111 -7.76 1.35 -12.49
C GLU A 111 -6.39 1.33 -11.78
N SER A 112 -6.35 1.53 -10.46
CA SER A 112 -5.10 1.65 -9.71
C SER A 112 -5.13 0.79 -8.45
N PRO A 113 -3.99 0.16 -8.09
CA PRO A 113 -3.91 -0.64 -6.87
C PRO A 113 -4.34 0.12 -5.62
N ARG A 114 -5.24 -0.48 -4.83
CA ARG A 114 -5.73 0.04 -3.54
C ARG A 114 -6.02 -1.11 -2.57
N SER A 115 -6.07 -0.82 -1.28
CA SER A 115 -6.35 -1.81 -0.24
C SER A 115 -7.71 -1.59 0.41
N VAL A 116 -8.46 -2.67 0.62
CA VAL A 116 -9.68 -2.68 1.45
C VAL A 116 -9.41 -3.51 2.69
N ILE A 117 -9.65 -2.93 3.85
CA ILE A 117 -9.38 -3.50 5.17
C ILE A 117 -10.71 -3.74 5.87
N PHE A 118 -10.92 -4.98 6.31
CA PHE A 118 -12.14 -5.39 6.99
C PHE A 118 -11.87 -5.49 8.49
N GLN A 119 -12.59 -4.71 9.26
CA GLN A 119 -12.54 -4.73 10.72
C GLN A 119 -13.83 -5.32 11.30
N ASN A 120 -13.71 -6.06 12.40
CA ASN A 120 -14.86 -6.38 13.24
C ASN A 120 -15.17 -5.21 14.19
N SER A 121 -16.25 -5.34 14.97
CA SER A 121 -16.68 -4.33 15.93
C SER A 121 -15.68 -4.04 17.06
N SER A 122 -14.74 -4.96 17.35
CA SER A 122 -13.64 -4.73 18.30
C SER A 122 -12.45 -4.00 17.67
N GLY A 123 -12.47 -3.73 16.36
CA GLY A 123 -11.42 -3.03 15.63
C GLY A 123 -10.27 -3.92 15.17
N GLU A 124 -10.38 -5.25 15.29
CA GLU A 124 -9.40 -6.20 14.80
C GLU A 124 -9.55 -6.39 13.28
N ILE A 125 -8.43 -6.55 12.58
CA ILE A 125 -8.46 -6.84 11.14
C ILE A 125 -8.86 -8.30 10.95
N VAL A 126 -10.05 -8.53 10.40
CA VAL A 126 -10.57 -9.87 10.10
C VAL A 126 -10.31 -10.29 8.65
N GLY A 127 -9.96 -9.34 7.78
CA GLY A 127 -9.54 -9.61 6.41
C GLY A 127 -8.99 -8.38 5.70
N ALA A 128 -8.32 -8.59 4.58
CA ALA A 128 -7.97 -7.51 3.67
C ALA A 128 -7.89 -7.99 2.22
N LEU A 129 -8.21 -7.08 1.29
CA LEU A 129 -8.10 -7.29 -0.14
C LEU A 129 -7.18 -6.24 -0.75
N LEU A 130 -6.41 -6.64 -1.74
CA LEU A 130 -5.77 -5.77 -2.71
C LEU A 130 -6.64 -5.76 -3.97
N ILE A 131 -7.14 -4.58 -4.33
CA ILE A 131 -7.93 -4.36 -5.53
C ILE A 131 -7.03 -3.74 -6.59
N ALA A 132 -7.06 -4.28 -7.81
CA ALA A 132 -6.31 -3.76 -8.95
C ALA A 132 -7.08 -4.06 -10.24
N ASP A 133 -7.46 -3.02 -10.98
CA ASP A 133 -8.45 -3.06 -12.07
C ASP A 133 -9.77 -3.72 -11.63
N GLN A 134 -10.13 -4.83 -12.26
CA GLN A 134 -11.32 -5.63 -11.96
C GLN A 134 -10.99 -6.85 -11.09
N ASN A 135 -9.75 -6.97 -10.62
CA ASN A 135 -9.27 -8.10 -9.84
C ASN A 135 -9.20 -7.76 -8.35
N SER A 136 -9.59 -8.73 -7.52
CA SER A 136 -9.39 -8.71 -6.09
C SER A 136 -8.48 -9.86 -5.66
N MET A 137 -7.49 -9.55 -4.82
CA MET A 137 -6.53 -10.52 -4.30
C MET A 137 -6.60 -10.52 -2.79
N LYS A 138 -6.87 -11.68 -2.19
CA LYS A 138 -6.98 -11.81 -0.74
C LYS A 138 -5.60 -11.77 -0.08
N ILE A 139 -5.48 -10.95 0.96
CA ILE A 139 -4.29 -10.88 1.81
C ILE A 139 -4.54 -11.81 2.99
N GLU A 140 -4.04 -13.05 2.90
CA GLU A 140 -4.15 -14.04 3.98
C GLU A 140 -3.41 -13.57 5.24
N ASN A 141 -3.96 -13.80 6.44
CA ASN A 141 -3.39 -13.36 7.71
C ASN A 141 -2.94 -11.88 7.68
N PRO A 142 -3.89 -10.95 7.47
CA PRO A 142 -3.56 -9.55 7.23
C PRO A 142 -2.98 -8.88 8.48
N SER A 143 -1.98 -8.04 8.24
CA SER A 143 -1.45 -7.04 9.18
C SER A 143 -1.21 -5.76 8.39
N MET A 144 -1.15 -4.62 9.05
CA MET A 144 -0.89 -3.35 8.38
C MET A 144 0.45 -3.34 7.65
N GLU A 145 1.49 -3.99 8.18
CA GLU A 145 2.75 -4.20 7.48
C GLU A 145 2.54 -4.93 6.16
N LYS A 146 1.82 -6.05 6.18
CA LYS A 146 1.57 -6.86 4.98
C LYS A 146 0.68 -6.13 3.98
N ILE A 147 -0.32 -5.37 4.45
CA ILE A 147 -1.21 -4.58 3.61
C ILE A 147 -0.42 -3.49 2.87
N VAL A 148 0.39 -2.71 3.60
CA VAL A 148 1.24 -1.66 3.00
C VAL A 148 2.25 -2.25 2.02
N ALA A 149 2.90 -3.37 2.38
CA ALA A 149 3.82 -4.06 1.49
C ALA A 149 3.13 -4.56 0.21
N SER A 150 1.94 -5.14 0.32
CA SER A 150 1.18 -5.68 -0.81
C SER A 150 0.73 -4.58 -1.77
N LEU A 151 0.28 -3.44 -1.23
CA LEU A 151 -0.06 -2.27 -2.01
C LEU A 151 1.15 -1.76 -2.81
N LEU A 152 2.29 -1.60 -2.16
CA LEU A 152 3.51 -1.13 -2.82
C LEU A 152 4.01 -2.15 -3.86
N ALA A 153 3.92 -3.43 -3.56
CA ALA A 153 4.26 -4.51 -4.47
C ALA A 153 3.43 -4.45 -5.76
N ALA A 154 2.12 -4.23 -5.68
CA ALA A 154 1.29 -4.08 -6.88
C ALA A 154 1.74 -2.92 -7.77
N TYR A 155 2.06 -1.76 -7.19
CA TYR A 155 2.54 -0.63 -8.00
C TYR A 155 3.83 -0.95 -8.77
N TYR A 156 4.74 -1.71 -8.16
CA TYR A 156 6.00 -2.08 -8.82
C TYR A 156 5.89 -3.24 -9.77
N VAL A 157 5.17 -4.30 -9.39
CA VAL A 157 5.09 -5.53 -10.17
C VAL A 157 4.20 -5.34 -11.38
N PHE A 158 3.12 -4.57 -11.25
CA PHE A 158 2.24 -4.23 -12.37
C PHE A 158 2.72 -2.99 -13.15
N HIS A 159 3.86 -2.42 -12.78
CA HIS A 159 4.46 -1.28 -13.48
C HIS A 159 3.53 -0.06 -13.59
N THR A 160 2.76 0.24 -12.55
CA THR A 160 1.78 1.33 -12.57
C THR A 160 2.34 2.61 -12.00
N HIS A 161 1.89 3.75 -12.54
CA HIS A 161 2.24 5.05 -12.00
C HIS A 161 1.42 5.38 -10.75
N PHE A 162 2.04 6.06 -9.79
CA PHE A 162 1.32 6.56 -8.62
C PHE A 162 0.26 7.59 -9.03
N PRO A 163 -1.03 7.36 -8.68
CA PRO A 163 -2.10 8.28 -8.99
C PRO A 163 -1.82 9.66 -8.39
N LYS A 164 -2.11 10.73 -9.14
CA LYS A 164 -1.85 12.11 -8.70
C LYS A 164 -2.40 12.42 -7.29
N PRO A 165 -3.62 11.99 -6.90
CA PRO A 165 -4.14 12.23 -5.55
C PRO A 165 -3.31 11.58 -4.44
N TYR A 166 -2.75 10.39 -4.71
CA TYR A 166 -2.06 9.56 -3.71
C TYR A 166 -0.54 9.61 -3.81
N ARG A 167 0.00 10.33 -4.79
CA ARG A 167 1.44 10.41 -5.06
C ARG A 167 2.26 10.72 -3.81
N ASN A 168 1.85 11.68 -2.99
CA ASN A 168 2.60 12.03 -1.78
C ASN A 168 2.69 10.87 -0.77
N ILE A 169 1.63 10.08 -0.64
CA ILE A 169 1.55 8.96 0.30
C ILE A 169 2.40 7.80 -0.23
N LEU A 170 2.26 7.48 -1.51
CA LEU A 170 3.02 6.41 -2.16
C LEU A 170 4.51 6.73 -2.24
N GLU A 171 4.88 7.99 -2.52
CA GLU A 171 6.28 8.45 -2.45
C GLU A 171 6.82 8.45 -1.01
N TYR A 172 5.97 8.69 0.00
CA TYR A 172 6.36 8.54 1.39
C TYR A 172 6.68 7.07 1.73
N PHE A 173 5.82 6.13 1.31
CA PHE A 173 6.07 4.69 1.45
C PHE A 173 7.35 4.28 0.73
N ASP A 174 7.54 4.72 -0.50
CA ASP A 174 8.76 4.48 -1.27
C ASP A 174 10.01 4.96 -0.52
N HIS A 175 9.99 6.19 -0.02
CA HIS A 175 11.10 6.75 0.73
C HIS A 175 11.43 5.92 1.98
N LYS A 176 10.40 5.53 2.75
CA LYS A 176 10.57 4.83 4.03
C LYS A 176 10.89 3.34 3.88
N ILE A 177 10.39 2.69 2.84
CA ILE A 177 10.44 1.23 2.68
C ILE A 177 11.55 0.83 1.71
N ILE A 178 11.70 1.52 0.58
CA ILE A 178 12.70 1.17 -0.43
C ILE A 178 13.88 2.16 -0.49
N GLY A 179 13.80 3.28 0.25
CA GLY A 179 14.87 4.28 0.30
C GLY A 179 14.89 5.24 -0.89
N ALA A 180 13.75 5.46 -1.55
CA ALA A 180 13.67 6.34 -2.70
C ALA A 180 13.96 7.82 -2.34
N ASP A 181 14.51 8.56 -3.31
CA ASP A 181 14.76 9.99 -3.17
C ASP A 181 13.47 10.81 -3.36
N VAL A 182 13.28 11.82 -2.50
CA VAL A 182 12.10 12.70 -2.44
C VAL A 182 12.39 14.13 -2.90
N LYS A 183 13.58 14.39 -3.47
CA LYS A 183 14.05 15.74 -3.86
C LYS A 183 13.09 16.57 -4.70
N LYS A 184 12.19 15.94 -5.47
CA LYS A 184 11.23 16.63 -6.33
C LYS A 184 9.88 16.92 -5.68
N ASN A 185 9.59 16.34 -4.50
CA ASN A 185 8.32 16.54 -3.80
C ASN A 185 8.49 17.42 -2.55
N GLN A 186 8.23 18.72 -2.71
CA GLN A 186 8.37 19.70 -1.63
C GLN A 186 7.41 19.46 -0.46
N VAL A 187 6.19 19.00 -0.74
CA VAL A 187 5.18 18.69 0.31
C VAL A 187 5.70 17.56 1.18
N LEU A 188 6.19 16.49 0.55
CA LEU A 188 6.76 15.35 1.24
C LEU A 188 8.03 15.72 2.01
N GLN A 189 8.91 16.57 1.45
CA GLN A 189 10.08 17.05 2.18
C GLN A 189 9.71 17.84 3.44
N LYS A 190 8.73 18.74 3.34
CA LYS A 190 8.25 19.49 4.50
C LYS A 190 7.71 18.55 5.57
N PHE A 191 6.90 17.57 5.16
CA PHE A 191 6.37 16.54 6.06
C PHE A 191 7.49 15.72 6.72
N LEU A 192 8.46 15.23 5.94
CA LEU A 192 9.58 14.45 6.45
C LEU A 192 10.42 15.22 7.48
N ARG A 193 10.66 16.53 7.27
CA ARG A 193 11.33 17.39 8.25
C ARG A 193 10.53 17.48 9.55
N ALA A 194 9.21 17.63 9.46
CA ALA A 194 8.34 17.66 10.63
C ALA A 194 8.40 16.33 11.41
N THR A 195 8.37 15.19 10.72
CA THR A 195 8.43 13.87 11.38
C THR A 195 9.78 13.57 12.05
N LYS A 196 10.90 14.09 11.52
CA LYS A 196 12.23 13.90 12.13
C LYS A 196 12.39 14.60 13.48
N ASN A 197 11.67 15.69 13.69
CA ASN A 197 11.74 16.44 14.94
C ASN A 197 10.95 15.76 16.08
N CYS A 198 10.22 14.67 15.78
CA CYS A 198 9.44 13.90 16.74
C CYS A 198 10.08 12.55 17.12
N THR A 199 11.25 12.23 16.55
CA THR A 199 12.06 11.07 16.96
C THR A 199 13.15 11.57 17.91
N ALA A 200 12.80 11.73 19.18
CA ALA A 200 13.72 11.93 20.31
C ALA A 200 13.77 10.66 21.15
#